data_AF-A0A0F9CTP5-F1
#
_entry.id   AF-A0A0F9CTP5-F1
#
_cell.length_a   1.000
_cell.length_b   1.000
_cell.length_c   1.000
_cell.angle_alpha   90.00
_cell.angle_beta   90.00
_cell.angle_gamma   90.00
#
_symmetry.space_group_name_H-M   'P 1'
#
loop_
_entity.id
_entity.type
_entity.pdbx_description
1 polymer ?
#
loop_
_entity_poly.entity_id
_entity_poly.type
_entity_poly.pdbx_seq_one_letter_code
_entity_poly.pdbx_strand_id
1 'polypeptide(L)' 'MNQKDYKVISEIIDKCYAPTTEAEQLKKNVAHKLANYFDRESMNGTVKEALAFNRQQFLKDCGVK' A
#
# COMPACT_ATOMS: atom_id res chain seq x y z
N MET A 1 2.08 -12.38 -4.24
CA MET A 1 2.72 -11.08 -3.98
C MET A 1 3.34 -11.17 -2.60
N ASN A 2 4.60 -10.79 -2.44
CA ASN A 2 5.34 -10.94 -1.19
C ASN A 2 5.60 -9.57 -0.53
N GLN A 3 6.20 -9.57 0.67
CA GLN A 3 6.47 -8.33 1.41
C GLN A 3 7.36 -7.33 0.65
N LYS A 4 8.27 -7.80 -0.20
CA LYS A 4 9.13 -6.92 -1.02
C LYS A 4 8.30 -6.18 -2.08
N ASP A 5 7.30 -6.84 -2.67
CA ASP A 5 6.43 -6.22 -3.66
C ASP A 5 5.64 -5.04 -3.05
N TYR A 6 5.10 -5.20 -1.83
CA TYR A 6 4.38 -4.13 -1.13
C TYR A 6 5.27 -2.92 -0.84
N LYS A 7 6.54 -3.16 -0.48
CA LYS A 7 7.53 -2.10 -0.24
C LYS A 7 7.88 -1.35 -1.52
N VAL A 8 8.08 -2.06 -2.63
CA VAL A 8 8.32 -1.42 -3.94
C VAL A 8 7.12 -0.55 -4.34
N ILE A 9 5.90 -1.04 -4.12
CA ILE A 9 4.69 -0.29 -4.42
C ILE A 9 4.57 0.98 -3.57
N SER A 10 4.88 0.92 -2.26
CA SER A 10 4.85 2.14 -1.42
C SER A 10 5.90 3.16 -1.85
N GLU A 11 7.10 2.73 -2.25
CA GLU A 11 8.14 3.61 -2.79
C GLU A 11 7.73 4.26 -4.12
N ILE A 12 7.02 3.55 -4.99
CA ILE A 12 6.48 4.11 -6.25
C ILE A 12 5.43 5.19 -5.92
N ILE A 13 4.51 4.89 -5.00
CA ILE A 13 3.49 5.86 -4.55
C ILE A 13 4.20 7.11 -4.02
N ASP A 14 5.19 6.95 -3.15
CA ASP A 14 5.92 8.09 -2.56
C ASP A 14 6.59 8.99 -3.61
N LYS A 15 7.11 8.40 -4.71
CA LYS A 15 7.76 9.13 -5.80
C LYS A 15 6.79 9.75 -6.82
N CYS A 16 5.57 9.25 -6.93
CA CYS A 16 4.61 9.70 -7.93
C CYS A 16 3.82 10.95 -7.50
N TYR A 17 3.79 11.30 -6.21
CA TYR A 17 3.04 12.44 -5.70
C TYR A 17 3.99 13.57 -5.28
N ALA A 18 3.80 14.75 -5.88
CA ALA A 18 4.47 15.96 -5.43
C ALA A 18 4.01 16.33 -4.00
N PRO A 19 4.84 17.03 -3.20
CA PRO A 19 4.48 17.45 -1.86
C PRO A 19 3.56 18.69 -1.87
N THR A 20 2.38 18.55 -2.48
CA THR A 20 1.30 19.55 -2.42
C THR A 20 0.11 18.96 -1.66
N THR A 21 -0.68 19.80 -0.98
CA THR A 21 -1.81 19.34 -0.14
C THR A 21 -2.80 18.44 -0.89
N GLU A 22 -3.13 18.78 -2.14
CA GLU A 22 -4.02 17.98 -2.99
C GLU A 22 -3.39 16.64 -3.39
N ALA A 23 -2.10 16.64 -3.74
CA ALA A 23 -1.38 15.43 -4.08
C ALA A 23 -1.20 14.51 -2.87
N GLU A 24 -1.01 15.05 -1.66
CA GLU A 24 -0.97 14.28 -0.42
C GLU A 24 -2.32 13.61 -0.11
N GLN A 25 -3.43 14.32 -0.33
CA GLN A 25 -4.76 13.73 -0.12
C GLN A 25 -5.06 12.63 -1.14
N LEU A 26 -4.65 12.83 -2.40
CA LEU A 26 -4.76 11.82 -3.44
C LEU A 26 -3.88 10.59 -3.13
N LYS A 27 -2.65 10.81 -2.67
CA LYS A 27 -1.72 9.76 -2.20
C LYS A 27 -2.34 8.90 -1.12
N LYS A 28 -2.93 9.52 -0.09
CA LYS A 28 -3.63 8.81 0.99
C LYS A 28 -4.79 7.97 0.46
N ASN A 29 -5.61 8.54 -0.43
CA ASN A 29 -6.74 7.82 -1.02
C ASN A 29 -6.30 6.58 -1.83
N VAL A 30 -5.22 6.71 -2.61
CA VAL A 30 -4.66 5.59 -3.38
C VAL A 30 -4.06 4.53 -2.46
N ALA A 31 -3.29 4.93 -1.45
CA ALA A 31 -2.73 4.02 -0.45
C ALA A 31 -3.83 3.22 0.25
N HIS A 32 -4.94 3.84 0.65
CA HIS A 32 -6.08 3.14 1.25
C HIS A 32 -6.78 2.16 0.30
N LYS A 33 -6.98 2.54 -0.97
CA LYS A 33 -7.59 1.65 -1.97
C LYS A 33 -6.72 0.42 -2.24
N LEU A 34 -5.41 0.62 -2.38
CA LEU A 34 -4.45 -0.47 -2.57
C LEU A 34 -4.39 -1.37 -1.34
N ALA A 35 -4.34 -0.79 -0.14
CA ALA A 35 -4.39 -1.55 1.09
C ALA A 35 -5.65 -2.41 1.19
N ASN A 36 -6.83 -1.90 0.79
CA ASN A 36 -8.07 -2.69 0.76
C ASN A 36 -8.01 -3.83 -0.27
N TYR A 37 -7.44 -3.55 -1.44
CA TYR A 37 -7.27 -4.55 -2.49
C TYR A 37 -6.33 -5.68 -2.02
N PHE A 38 -5.18 -5.34 -1.44
CA PHE A 38 -4.22 -6.33 -0.93
C PHE A 38 -4.78 -7.16 0.22
N ASP A 39 -5.55 -6.55 1.10
CA ASP A 39 -6.24 -7.25 2.19
C ASP A 39 -7.22 -8.30 1.62
N ARG A 40 -8.02 -7.91 0.62
CA ARG A 40 -8.96 -8.82 -0.07
C ARG A 40 -8.24 -9.94 -0.83
N GLU A 41 -7.18 -9.62 -1.57
CA GLU A 41 -6.40 -10.61 -2.31
C GLU A 41 -5.66 -11.57 -1.37
N SER A 42 -5.24 -11.09 -0.19
CA SER A 42 -4.66 -11.93 0.86
C SER A 42 -5.70 -12.91 1.43
N MET A 43 -6.95 -12.47 1.61
CA MET A 43 -8.04 -13.33 2.08
C MET A 43 -8.47 -14.38 1.03
N ASN A 44 -8.37 -14.05 -0.26
CA ASN A 44 -8.75 -14.95 -1.35
C ASN A 44 -7.69 -16.01 -1.70
N GLY A 45 -6.54 -16.03 -1.01
CA GLY A 45 -5.47 -17.00 -1.25
C GLY A 45 -4.68 -16.76 -2.55
N THR A 46 -4.96 -15.67 -3.30
CA THR A 46 -4.17 -15.26 -4.47
C THR A 46 -2.73 -14.90 -4.07
N VAL A 47 -2.55 -14.47 -2.82
CA VAL A 47 -1.24 -14.20 -2.22
C VAL A 47 -0.64 -15.52 -1.71
N LYS A 48 0.09 -16.22 -2.58
CA LYS A 48 0.86 -17.43 -2.22
C LYS A 48 1.83 -17.16 -1.05
N GLU A 49 1.49 -17.73 0.11
CA GLU A 49 2.30 -18.11 1.28
C GLU A 49 3.44 -17.19 1.77
N ALA A 50 3.25 -16.61 2.96
CA ALA A 50 4.02 -16.87 4.20
C ALA A 50 3.84 -15.73 5.22
N LEU A 51 3.43 -14.54 4.77
CA LEU A 51 3.16 -13.39 5.63
C LEU A 51 1.85 -12.76 5.18
N ALA A 52 0.83 -12.85 6.02
CA ALA A 52 -0.42 -12.11 5.83
C ALA A 52 -0.09 -10.64 5.55
N PHE A 53 -0.75 -10.04 4.56
CA PHE A 53 -0.55 -8.64 4.26
C PHE A 53 -0.78 -7.79 5.52
N ASN A 54 0.23 -7.03 5.95
CA ASN A 54 0.09 -6.12 7.08
C ASN A 54 -0.35 -4.74 6.58
N ARG A 55 -1.67 -4.53 6.61
CA ARG A 55 -2.31 -3.27 6.24
C ARG A 55 -1.71 -2.05 6.92
N GLN A 56 -1.52 -2.10 8.24
CA GLN A 56 -1.04 -0.95 9.01
C GLN A 56 0.40 -0.59 8.63
N GLN A 57 1.25 -1.59 8.44
CA GLN A 57 2.63 -1.37 8.00
C GLN A 57 2.68 -0.76 6.59
N PHE A 58 1.89 -1.26 5.65
CA PHE A 58 1.83 -0.71 4.29
C PHE A 58 1.38 0.75 4.26
N LEU A 59 0.35 1.11 5.03
CA LEU A 59 -0.12 2.50 5.12
C LEU A 59 0.94 3.41 5.73
N LYS A 60 1.64 2.95 6.77
CA LYS A 60 2.77 3.66 7.37
C LYS A 60 3.91 3.87 6.37
N ASP A 61 4.24 2.86 5.57
CA ASP A 61 5.26 2.95 4.52
C ASP A 61 4.84 3.91 3.39
N CYS A 62 3.54 4.09 3.18
CA CYS A 62 2.99 5.11 2.28
C CYS A 62 2.91 6.51 2.92
N GLY A 63 3.36 6.70 4.16
CA GLY A 63 3.29 7.98 4.88
C GLY A 63 1.89 8.35 5.36
N VAL A 64 0.96 7.39 5.42
CA VAL A 64 -0.38 7.57 5.99
C VAL A 64 -0.31 7.28 7.49
N LYS A 65 -0.68 8.27 8.31
CA LYS A 65 -0.76 8.15 9.78
C LYS A 65 -2.12 7.63 10.23
#